data_AF-A0A9D8PZY7-F1
#
_entry.id   AF-A0A9D8PZY7-F1
#
_cell.length_a   1.000
_cell.length_b   1.000
_cell.length_c   1.000
_cell.angle_alpha   90.00
_cell.angle_beta   90.00
_cell.angle_gamma   90.00
#
_symmetry.space_group_name_H-M   'P 1'
#
loop_
_entity.id
_entity.type
_entity.pdbx_description
1 polymer ?
#
loop_
_entity_poly.entity_id
_entity_poly.type
_entity_poly.pdbx_seq_one_letter_code
_entity_poly.pdbx_strand_id
1 'polypeptide(L)' 'MHCPFCQHTDTRVIDSRVSEDGATIRRRRGCEACGERFS' A
#
# COMPACT_ATOMS: atom_id res chain seq x y z
N MET A 1 4.34 -8.63 -2.49
CA MET A 1 3.34 -8.33 -1.43
C MET A 1 2.01 -8.64 -2.05
N HIS A 2 1.38 -9.74 -1.63
CA HIS A 2 0.12 -10.16 -2.22
C HIS A 2 -1.00 -9.21 -1.82
N CYS A 3 -1.90 -8.91 -2.74
CA CYS A 3 -3.14 -8.20 -2.43
C CYS A 3 -3.97 -9.04 -1.45
N PRO A 4 -4.39 -8.52 -0.28
CA PRO A 4 -5.18 -9.27 0.68
C PRO A 4 -6.61 -9.59 0.18
N PHE A 5 -7.07 -8.91 -0.88
CA PHE A 5 -8.41 -9.10 -1.44
C PHE A 5 -8.44 -10.12 -2.57
N CYS A 6 -7.54 -9.98 -3.55
CA CYS A 6 -7.53 -10.82 -4.76
C CYS A 6 -6.29 -11.73 -4.89
N GLN A 7 -5.39 -11.71 -3.90
CA GLN A 7 -4.14 -12.50 -3.87
C GLN A 7 -3.14 -12.22 -5.01
N HIS A 8 -3.38 -11.19 -5.81
CA HIS A 8 -2.47 -10.79 -6.89
C HIS A 8 -1.08 -10.41 -6.34
N THR A 9 -0.05 -10.85 -7.04
CA THR A 9 1.35 -10.76 -6.60
C THR A 9 1.92 -9.35 -6.72
N ASP A 10 1.39 -8.57 -7.66
CA ASP A 10 1.86 -7.23 -7.98
C ASP A 10 1.05 -6.15 -7.25
N THR A 11 1.72 -5.37 -6.42
CA THR A 11 1.11 -4.29 -5.64
C THR A 11 2.06 -3.11 -5.59
N ARG A 12 1.53 -1.91 -5.86
CA ARG A 12 2.30 -0.68 -6.00
C ARG A 12 2.10 0.25 -4.80
N VAL A 13 3.16 0.91 -4.35
CA VAL A 13 3.04 1.98 -3.34
C VAL A 13 2.46 3.22 -4.00
N ILE A 14 1.36 3.72 -3.47
CA ILE A 14 0.60 4.85 -4.03
C ILE A 14 0.66 6.12 -3.17
N ASP A 15 0.98 5.99 -1.89
CA ASP A 15 1.06 7.12 -0.96
C ASP A 15 2.08 6.81 0.13
N SER A 16 2.94 7.78 0.44
CA SER A 16 3.91 7.69 1.53
C SER A 16 3.69 8.88 2.43
N ARG A 17 3.15 8.65 3.64
CA ARG A 17 3.02 9.70 4.65
C ARG A 17 4.09 9.52 5.70
N VAL A 18 4.79 10.60 5.98
CA VAL A 18 5.72 10.69 7.11
C VAL A 18 4.93 11.28 8.27
N SER A 19 4.94 10.61 9.42
CA SER A 19 4.39 11.19 10.66
C SER A 19 5.17 12.46 11.03
N GLU A 20 4.51 13.41 11.68
CA GLU A 20 5.07 14.73 12.03
C GLU A 20 6.35 14.62 12.90
N ASP A 21 6.44 13.60 13.75
CA ASP A 21 7.64 13.24 14.52
C ASP A 21 8.80 12.65 13.69
N GLY A 22 8.64 12.45 12.39
CA GLY A 22 9.64 11.81 11.52
C GLY A 22 9.91 10.32 11.80
N ALA A 23 9.37 9.79 12.90
CA ALA A 23 9.67 8.45 13.40
C ALA A 23 8.97 7.32 12.64
N THR A 24 7.87 7.59 11.94
CA THR A 24 7.08 6.55 11.27
C THR A 24 6.71 6.95 9.85
N ILE A 25 6.93 6.04 8.91
CA ILE A 25 6.52 6.18 7.52
C ILE A 25 5.41 5.16 7.27
N ARG A 26 4.19 5.65 7.00
CA ARG A 26 3.08 4.80 6.56
C ARG A 26 3.04 4.78 5.03
N ARG A 27 3.18 3.60 4.44
CA ARG A 27 3.12 3.40 2.98
C ARG A 27 1.83 2.71 2.60
N ARG A 28 0.94 3.41 1.91
CA ARG A 28 -0.27 2.81 1.36
C ARG A 28 0.04 2.13 0.04
N ARG A 29 -0.41 0.88 -0.11
CA ARG A 29 -0.30 0.10 -1.35
C ARG A 29 -1.65 0.01 -2.06
N GLY A 30 -1.59 -0.08 -3.37
CA GLY A 30 -2.73 -0.38 -4.24
C GLY A 30 -2.46 -1.66 -5.02
N CYS A 31 -3.51 -2.44 -5.25
CA CYS A 31 -3.48 -3.56 -6.19
C CYS A 31 -3.81 -3.07 -7.59
N GLU A 32 -2.98 -3.38 -8.59
CA GLU A 32 -3.25 -3.01 -9.99
C GLU A 32 -4.29 -3.94 -10.65
N ALA A 33 -4.53 -5.13 -10.10
CA ALA A 33 -5.48 -6.10 -10.64
C ALA A 33 -6.94 -5.85 -10.20
N CYS A 34 -7.19 -5.55 -8.92
CA CYS A 34 -8.55 -5.27 -8.42
C CYS A 34 -8.81 -3.79 -8.11
N GLY A 35 -7.78 -2.95 -8.03
CA GLY A 35 -7.93 -1.54 -7.69
C GLY A 35 -8.09 -1.27 -6.19
N GLU A 36 -8.19 -2.30 -5.34
CA GLU A 36 -8.26 -2.10 -3.89
C GLU A 36 -6.97 -1.49 -3.32
N ARG A 37 -7.14 -0.61 -2.33
CA ARG A 37 -6.07 0.11 -1.64
C ARG A 37 -6.01 -0.32 -0.18
N PHE A 38 -4.84 -0.72 0.30
CA PHE A 38 -4.59 -1.22 1.65
C PHE A 38 -3.26 -0.65 2.20
N SER A 39 -3.05 -0.68 3.51
CA SER A 39 -1.88 -0.11 4.19
C SER A 39 -1.26 -1.11 5.14
#